data_AF-A0A1H2E9D6-F1
#
_entry.id   AF-A0A1H2E9D6-F1
#
_cell.length_a   1.000
_cell.length_b   1.000
_cell.length_c   1.000
_cell.angle_alpha   90.00
_cell.angle_beta   90.00
_cell.angle_gamma   90.00
#
_symmetry.space_group_name_H-M   'P 1'
#
loop_
_entity.id
_entity.type
_entity.pdbx_description
1 polymer ?
#
loop_
_entity_poly.entity_id
_entity_poly.type
_entity_poly.pdbx_seq_one_letter_code
_entity_poly.pdbx_strand_id
1 'polypeptide(L)' 'MLKKRIYTFFLLILFTVKSTYSQCAMCKAVVENGDVSMAEGVNNGITYLMVFPYLLIGVLFYTIYRYKKQAKI' A
#
# COMPACT_ATOMS: atom_id res chain seq x y z
N MET A 1 1.52 -29.50 -6.65
CA MET A 1 2.59 -28.50 -6.95
C MET A 1 2.20 -27.06 -6.61
N LEU A 2 0.95 -26.62 -6.87
CA LEU A 2 0.51 -25.24 -6.62
C LEU A 2 0.63 -24.78 -5.16
N LYS A 3 0.27 -25.64 -4.19
CA LYS A 3 0.41 -25.33 -2.75
C LYS A 3 1.87 -25.02 -2.36
N LYS A 4 2.84 -25.79 -2.88
CA LYS A 4 4.27 -25.59 -2.61
C LYS A 4 4.75 -24.25 -3.19
N ARG A 5 4.30 -23.89 -4.40
CA ARG A 5 4.54 -22.56 -5.00
C ARG A 5 3.94 -21.42 -4.18
N ILE A 6 2.71 -21.59 -3.66
CA ILE A 6 2.06 -20.59 -2.79
C ILE A 6 2.85 -20.40 -1.51
N TYR A 7 3.28 -21.47 -0.84
CA TYR A 7 4.10 -21.37 0.37
C TYR A 7 5.46 -20.72 0.08
N THR A 8 6.13 -21.07 -1.02
CA THR A 8 7.40 -20.44 -1.42
C THR A 8 7.22 -18.96 -1.75
N PHE A 9 6.11 -18.58 -2.38
CA PHE A 9 5.79 -17.19 -2.67
C PHE A 9 5.52 -16.37 -1.40
N PHE A 10 4.74 -16.93 -0.48
CA PHE A 10 4.46 -16.29 0.81
C PHE A 10 5.73 -16.12 1.66
N LEU A 11 6.60 -17.14 1.64
CA LEU A 11 7.90 -17.10 2.29
C LEU A 11 8.79 -15.98 1.70
N LEU A 12 8.85 -15.86 0.37
CA LEU A 12 9.59 -14.79 -0.31
C LEU A 12 9.07 -13.40 0.08
N ILE A 13 7.74 -13.21 0.14
CA ILE A 13 7.15 -11.93 0.56
C ILE A 13 7.61 -11.54 1.96
N LEU A 14 7.61 -12.47 2.91
CA LEU A 14 8.04 -12.21 4.29
C LEU A 14 9.50 -11.73 4.36
N PHE A 15 10.38 -12.24 3.49
CA PHE A 15 11.78 -11.80 3.44
C PHE A 15 11.99 -10.47 2.70
N THR A 16 11.00 -10.01 1.94
CA THR A 16 11.03 -8.68 1.29
C THR A 16 10.48 -7.55 2.16
N VAL A 17 9.89 -7.87 3.32
CA VAL A 17 9.45 -6.88 4.29
C VAL A 17 10.68 -6.24 4.91
N LYS A 18 11.21 -5.19 4.28
CA LYS A 18 12.19 -4.33 4.92
C LYS A 18 11.53 -3.71 6.14
N SER A 19 12.27 -3.63 7.25
CA SER A 19 11.88 -2.80 8.38
C SER A 19 11.79 -1.38 7.87
N THR A 20 10.58 -0.95 7.51
CA THR A 20 10.30 0.46 7.36
C THR A 20 10.41 0.99 8.78
N TYR A 21 11.60 1.49 9.15
CA TYR A 21 11.65 2.57 10.14
C TYR A 21 10.54 3.50 9.72
N SER A 22 9.57 3.72 10.61
CA SER A 22 8.47 4.62 10.30
C SER A 22 9.10 5.85 9.67
N GLN A 23 8.78 6.13 8.40
CA GLN A 23 9.36 7.29 7.69
C GLN A 23 9.07 8.58 8.47
N CYS A 24 8.15 8.51 9.45
CA CYS A 24 7.95 9.41 10.55
C CYS A 24 9.23 10.05 11.13
N ALA A 25 10.34 9.35 11.36
CA ALA A 25 11.53 10.02 11.93
C ALA A 25 12.28 10.91 10.91
N MET A 26 12.28 10.53 9.63
CA MET A 26 12.93 11.29 8.55
C MET A 26 12.03 12.41 8.02
N CYS A 27 10.76 12.12 7.74
CA CYS A 27 9.78 13.11 7.29
C CYS A 27 9.52 14.16 8.37
N LYS A 28 9.48 13.78 9.66
CA LYS A 28 9.33 14.75 10.76
C LYS A 28 10.54 15.66 10.89
N ALA A 29 11.77 15.15 10.77
CA ALA A 29 12.96 15.99 10.81
C ALA A 29 13.02 16.98 9.63
N VAL A 30 12.62 16.56 8.42
CA VAL A 30 12.57 17.46 7.24
C VAL A 30 11.44 18.48 7.35
N VAL A 31 10.28 18.11 7.91
CA VAL A 31 9.14 19.01 8.09
C VAL A 31 9.37 19.99 9.24
N GLU A 32 9.91 19.55 10.38
CA GLU A 32 10.16 20.41 11.56
C GLU A 32 11.30 21.41 11.33
N ASN A 33 12.27 21.09 10.46
CA ASN A 33 13.34 22.01 10.06
C ASN A 33 13.05 22.72 8.72
N GLY A 34 11.92 22.41 8.08
CA GLY A 34 11.51 22.98 6.79
C GLY A 34 10.65 24.24 6.95
N ASP A 35 10.33 24.89 5.84
CA ASP A 35 9.37 26.00 5.81
C ASP A 35 7.92 25.50 5.72
N VAL A 36 6.96 26.41 5.85
CA VAL A 36 5.52 26.09 5.80
C VAL A 36 5.15 25.42 4.46
N SER A 37 5.78 25.84 3.36
CA SER A 37 5.52 25.29 2.04
C SER A 37 5.93 23.82 1.92
N MET A 38 7.06 23.44 2.53
CA MET A 38 7.52 22.06 2.61
C MET A 38 6.56 21.20 3.44
N ALA A 39 6.07 21.71 4.57
CA ALA A 39 5.11 21.00 5.42
C ALA A 39 3.79 20.72 4.69
N GLU A 40 3.26 21.70 3.95
CA GLU A 40 2.06 21.52 3.11
C GLU A 40 2.28 20.52 1.99
N GLY A 41 3.44 20.57 1.33
CA GLY A 41 3.82 19.61 0.28
C GLY A 41 3.82 18.16 0.78
N VAL A 42 4.35 17.92 1.99
CA VAL A 42 4.34 16.60 2.62
C VAL A 42 2.92 16.14 2.96
N ASN A 43 2.08 17.01 3.53
CA ASN A 43 0.68 16.67 3.84
C ASN A 43 -0.11 16.28 2.57
N ASN A 44 0.05 17.07 1.50
CA ASN A 44 -0.56 16.77 0.21
C ASN A 44 -0.07 15.44 -0.38
N GLY A 45 1.22 15.13 -0.23
CA GLY A 45 1.80 13.86 -0.64
C GLY A 45 1.21 12.67 0.13
N ILE A 46 1.03 12.79 1.45
CA ILE A 46 0.40 11.75 2.28
C ILE A 46 -1.03 11.49 1.81
N THR A 47 -1.82 12.55 1.64
CA THR A 47 -3.21 12.43 1.15
C THR A 47 -3.26 11.79 -0.24
N TYR A 48 -2.37 12.18 -1.15
CA TYR A 48 -2.28 11.59 -2.49
C TYR A 48 -1.99 10.08 -2.44
N LEU A 49 -1.02 9.66 -1.61
CA LEU A 49 -0.65 8.25 -1.48
C LEU A 49 -1.74 7.41 -0.81
N MET A 50 -2.51 7.99 0.12
CA MET A 50 -3.65 7.30 0.77
C MET A 50 -4.76 6.92 -0.20
N VAL A 51 -4.92 7.60 -1.33
CA VAL A 51 -5.97 7.28 -2.32
C VAL A 51 -5.77 5.88 -2.92
N PHE A 52 -4.53 5.45 -3.14
CA PHE A 52 -4.22 4.18 -3.80
C PHE A 52 -4.78 2.96 -3.07
N PRO A 53 -4.57 2.77 -1.75
CA PRO A 53 -5.22 1.70 -0.98
C PRO A 53 -6.73 1.59 -1.19
N TYR A 54 -7.45 2.71 -1.19
CA TYR A 54 -8.91 2.70 -1.38
C TYR A 54 -9.31 2.27 -2.79
N LEU A 55 -8.59 2.75 -3.81
CA LEU A 55 -8.82 2.35 -5.21
C LEU A 55 -8.55 0.86 -5.40
N LEU A 56 -7.45 0.35 -4.85
CA LEU A 56 -7.10 -1.07 -4.93
C LEU A 56 -8.16 -1.96 -4.28
N ILE A 57 -8.68 -1.57 -3.11
CA ILE A 57 -9.77 -2.28 -2.45
C ILE A 57 -11.06 -2.25 -3.30
N GLY A 58 -11.39 -1.10 -3.89
CA GLY A 58 -12.55 -0.97 -4.79
C GLY A 58 -12.44 -1.89 -6.01
N VAL A 59 -11.28 -1.92 -6.68
CA VAL A 59 -10.99 -2.81 -7.81
C VAL A 59 -11.06 -4.28 -7.37
N LEU A 60 -10.50 -4.62 -6.21
CA LEU A 60 -10.54 -5.98 -5.68
C LEU A 60 -11.99 -6.45 -5.47
N PHE A 61 -12.84 -5.65 -4.82
CA PHE A 61 -14.24 -6.02 -4.62
C PHE A 61 -15.01 -6.10 -5.94
N TYR A 62 -14.78 -5.17 -6.86
CA TYR A 62 -15.39 -5.19 -8.19
C TYR A 62 -15.04 -6.48 -8.95
N THR A 63 -13.76 -6.86 -8.97
CA THR A 63 -13.30 -8.08 -9.65
C THR A 63 -13.88 -9.35 -9.03
N ILE A 64 -13.93 -9.44 -7.70
CA ILE A 64 -14.57 -10.57 -6.98
C ILE A 64 -16.06 -10.63 -7.30
N TYR A 65 -16.78 -9.51 -7.26
CA TYR A 65 -18.21 -9.46 -7.60
C TYR A 65 -18.46 -9.95 -9.03
N ARG A 66 -17.68 -9.44 -10.00
CA ARG A 66 -17.80 -9.82 -11.41
C ARG A 66 -17.53 -11.30 -11.61
N TYR A 67 -16.48 -11.85 -10.98
CA TYR A 67 -16.17 -13.27 -11.02
C TYR A 67 -17.30 -14.12 -10.45
N LYS A 68 -17.82 -13.79 -9.26
CA LYS A 68 -18.92 -14.53 -8.65
C LYS A 68 -20.22 -14.44 -9.46
N LYS A 69 -20.49 -13.31 -10.11
CA LYS A 69 -21.65 -13.16 -10.98
C LYS A 69 -21.52 -14.04 -12.24
N GLN A 70 -20.33 -14.12 -12.84
CA GLN A 70 -20.08 -14.99 -13.99
C GLN A 70 -20.12 -16.47 -13.64
N ALA A 71 -19.63 -16.86 -12.46
CA ALA A 71 -19.61 -18.26 -12.02
C ALA A 71 -20.98 -18.79 -11.53
N LYS A 72 -21.96 -17.89 -11.34
CA LYS A 72 -23.33 -18.23 -10.91
C LYS A 72 -24.33 -18.21 -12.08
N ILE A 73 -23.87 -17.86 -13.28
CA ILE A 73 -24.55 -18.07 -14.57
C ILE A 73 -23.99 -19.38 -15.14
#